data_AF-A0AA43J7X5-F1
#
_entry.id   AF-A0AA43J7X5-F1
#
_cell.length_a   1.000
_cell.length_b   1.000
_cell.length_c   1.000
_cell.angle_alpha   90.00
_cell.angle_beta   90.00
_cell.angle_gamma   90.00
#
_symmetry.space_group_name_H-M   'P 1'
#
loop_
_entity.id
_entity.type
_entity.pdbx_description
1 polymer ?
#
loop_
_entity_poly.entity_id
_entity_poly.type
_entity_poly.pdbx_seq_one_letter_code
_entity_poly.pdbx_strand_id
1 'polypeptide(L)'
;MNLFTSSSELKVIAAVVLVFGAVELGIRAIEDKLSIDVKHIHAIPSIIAGLDRQPAPHVVFLGNSLTRTSIRTEAIEEVWPAAPSMVRIHPDDTTLLDWYYTYQRYLGKAKPRPNLIVVSFVRSQLDDNQELHVDRLGSHFAGFQFACEAFEHDVRETGDRIEFMLAGAFRAMANRERVQYRILASVPGYKELANAVNRGVRVKEGKLASQSGVPSYTRLHRFLAAAGARGDRVLFVAIPLPRPYKVAGELRDAIQEGGANLIDMQGVEPLTRQDFPDGYHLSEEAAPRFSRALGRAMMENEFVQAALRGGAKH
;
A
#
# COMPACT_ATOMS: atom_id res chain seq x y z
N MET A 1 -5.30 -47.31 -16.02
CA MET A 1 -4.15 -46.67 -15.34
C MET A 1 -4.31 -46.92 -13.85
N ASN A 2 -3.65 -47.94 -13.33
CA ASN A 2 -3.66 -48.23 -11.89
C ASN A 2 -2.51 -47.46 -11.24
N LEU A 3 -2.87 -46.41 -10.48
CA LEU A 3 -1.97 -45.75 -9.54
C LEU A 3 -1.77 -46.68 -8.33
N PHE A 4 -0.94 -47.72 -8.47
CA PHE A 4 -0.44 -48.46 -7.31
C PHE A 4 0.78 -47.70 -6.78
N THR A 5 0.56 -46.78 -5.84
CA THR A 5 1.65 -46.22 -5.05
C THR A 5 2.11 -47.26 -4.03
N SER A 6 3.41 -47.56 -4.00
CA SER A 6 3.99 -48.47 -3.01
C SER A 6 3.81 -47.92 -1.59
N SER A 7 3.73 -48.79 -0.57
CA SER A 7 3.67 -48.37 0.85
C SER A 7 4.84 -47.44 1.23
N SER A 8 6.00 -47.57 0.57
CA SER A 8 7.13 -46.66 0.73
C SER A 8 6.87 -45.27 0.15
N GLU A 9 6.26 -45.17 -1.03
CA GLU A 9 5.93 -43.88 -1.68
C GLU A 9 4.88 -43.12 -0.86
N LEU A 10 3.88 -43.83 -0.33
CA LEU A 10 2.87 -43.22 0.55
C LEU A 10 3.51 -42.64 1.82
N LYS A 11 4.50 -43.34 2.41
CA LYS A 11 5.24 -42.84 3.59
C LYS A 11 6.04 -41.58 3.25
N VAL A 12 6.68 -41.54 2.08
CA VAL A 12 7.43 -40.35 1.63
C VAL A 12 6.48 -39.18 1.40
N ILE A 13 5.37 -39.39 0.70
CA ILE A 13 4.35 -38.36 0.47
C ILE A 13 3.79 -37.85 1.81
N ALA A 14 3.45 -38.75 2.73
CA ALA A 14 2.97 -38.37 4.06
C ALA A 14 4.01 -37.55 4.84
N ALA A 15 5.28 -37.94 4.81
CA ALA A 15 6.35 -37.18 5.45
C ALA A 15 6.49 -35.77 4.86
N VAL A 16 6.45 -35.64 3.53
CA VAL A 16 6.50 -34.34 2.83
C VAL A 16 5.32 -33.46 3.22
N VAL A 17 4.09 -34.01 3.20
CA VAL A 17 2.88 -33.27 3.61
C VAL A 17 2.95 -32.84 5.08
N LEU A 18 3.44 -33.71 5.97
CA LEU A 18 3.62 -33.37 7.38
C LEU A 18 4.64 -32.24 7.57
N VAL A 19 5.75 -32.26 6.83
CA VAL A 19 6.76 -31.19 6.89
C VAL A 19 6.17 -29.88 6.37
N PHE A 20 5.50 -29.86 5.22
CA PHE A 20 4.86 -28.66 4.70
C PHE A 20 3.75 -28.14 5.64
N GLY A 21 2.96 -29.05 6.22
CA GLY A 21 1.96 -28.70 7.23
C GLY A 21 2.58 -28.08 8.47
N ALA A 22 3.69 -28.63 8.96
CA ALA A 22 4.42 -28.08 10.10
C ALA A 22 5.00 -26.69 9.80
N VAL A 23 5.56 -26.47 8.60
CA VAL A 23 6.06 -25.16 8.16
C VAL A 23 4.92 -24.14 8.07
N GLU A 24 3.80 -24.50 7.43
CA GLU A 24 2.64 -23.62 7.28
C GLU A 24 2.05 -23.22 8.64
N LEU A 25 1.89 -24.18 9.56
CA LEU A 25 1.46 -23.91 10.94
C LEU A 25 2.45 -23.03 11.69
N GLY A 26 3.74 -23.30 11.54
CA GLY A 26 4.82 -22.50 12.12
C GLY A 26 4.76 -21.04 11.64
N ILE A 27 4.63 -20.83 10.32
CA ILE A 27 4.52 -19.49 9.74
C ILE A 27 3.26 -18.78 10.24
N ARG A 28 2.10 -19.44 10.24
CA ARG A 28 0.85 -18.85 10.77
C ARG A 28 0.99 -18.39 12.23
N ALA A 29 1.74 -19.11 13.04
CA ALA A 29 1.96 -18.75 14.45
C ALA A 29 2.91 -17.56 14.64
N ILE A 30 3.79 -17.27 13.67
CA ILE A 30 4.82 -16.23 13.78
C ILE A 30 4.65 -15.07 12.79
N GLU A 31 3.69 -15.13 11.87
CA GLU A 31 3.52 -14.20 10.76
C GLU A 31 3.46 -12.72 11.21
N ASP A 32 2.68 -12.41 12.25
CA ASP A 32 2.61 -11.05 12.83
C ASP A 32 3.93 -10.59 13.45
N LYS A 33 4.77 -11.55 13.87
CA LYS A 33 6.11 -11.28 14.37
C LYS A 33 7.12 -11.21 13.23
N LEU A 34 6.79 -11.61 11.99
CA LEU A 34 7.69 -11.59 10.84
C LEU A 34 7.97 -10.16 10.36
N SER A 35 6.95 -9.30 10.34
CA SER A 35 7.07 -7.93 9.88
C SER A 35 6.04 -7.01 10.52
N ILE A 36 6.47 -5.78 10.83
CA ILE A 36 5.58 -4.68 11.26
C ILE A 36 4.52 -4.42 10.18
N ASP A 37 4.89 -4.56 8.90
CA ASP A 37 3.99 -4.41 7.76
C ASP A 37 2.82 -5.41 7.79
N VAL A 38 3.13 -6.71 7.97
CA VAL A 38 2.08 -7.75 8.01
C VAL A 38 1.15 -7.56 9.21
N LYS A 39 1.71 -7.21 10.37
CA LYS A 39 0.92 -6.85 11.55
C LYS A 39 -0.02 -5.67 11.24
N HIS A 40 0.45 -4.65 10.51
CA HIS A 40 -0.37 -3.51 10.12
C HIS A 40 -1.48 -3.91 9.14
N ILE A 41 -1.17 -4.75 8.14
CA ILE A 41 -2.15 -5.29 7.19
C ILE A 41 -3.27 -6.03 7.93
N HIS A 42 -2.93 -6.90 8.89
CA HIS A 42 -3.91 -7.62 9.70
C HIS A 42 -4.72 -6.70 10.63
N ALA A 43 -4.20 -5.52 10.97
CA ALA A 43 -4.91 -4.52 11.76
C ALA A 43 -5.87 -3.64 10.95
N ILE A 44 -5.85 -3.68 9.60
CA ILE A 44 -6.73 -2.83 8.77
C ILE A 44 -8.22 -2.96 9.16
N PRO A 45 -8.79 -4.17 9.36
CA PRO A 45 -10.19 -4.29 9.78
C PRO A 45 -10.50 -3.59 11.11
N SER A 46 -9.59 -3.65 12.09
CA SER A 46 -9.80 -3.00 13.39
C SER A 46 -9.58 -1.48 13.33
N ILE A 47 -8.66 -1.01 12.49
CA ILE A 47 -8.48 0.42 12.19
C ILE A 47 -9.77 0.99 11.62
N ILE A 48 -10.38 0.31 10.64
CA ILE A 48 -11.62 0.75 10.00
C ILE A 48 -12.79 0.70 10.99
N ALA A 49 -12.94 -0.38 11.75
CA ALA A 49 -13.98 -0.47 12.79
C ALA A 49 -13.83 0.60 13.89
N GLY A 50 -12.64 1.19 14.04
CA GLY A 50 -12.39 2.33 14.90
C GLY A 50 -13.03 3.63 14.39
N LEU A 51 -13.18 3.80 13.08
CA LEU A 51 -13.84 4.97 12.48
C LEU A 51 -15.32 5.03 12.87
N ASP A 52 -15.99 3.87 12.97
CA ASP A 52 -17.40 3.75 13.38
C ASP A 52 -17.68 4.36 14.75
N ARG A 53 -16.66 4.45 15.60
CA ARG A 53 -16.76 4.98 16.97
C ARG A 53 -16.52 6.48 17.07
N GLN A 54 -16.11 7.11 15.98
CA GLN A 54 -15.79 8.54 15.94
C GLN A 54 -16.83 9.30 15.10
N PRO A 55 -17.17 10.55 15.48
CA PRO A 55 -18.08 11.36 14.69
C PRO A 55 -17.48 11.66 13.30
N ALA A 56 -18.36 11.69 12.29
CA ALA A 56 -18.01 12.17 10.97
C ALA A 56 -17.60 13.67 11.02
N PRO A 57 -16.77 14.16 10.08
CA PRO A 57 -16.26 13.44 8.91
C PRO A 57 -15.08 12.50 9.20
N HIS A 58 -14.90 11.49 8.35
CA HIS A 58 -13.81 10.51 8.40
C HIS A 58 -12.83 10.70 7.24
N VAL A 59 -11.54 10.74 7.54
CA VAL A 59 -10.45 10.84 6.56
C VAL A 59 -9.52 9.64 6.71
N VAL A 60 -9.25 8.96 5.60
CA VAL A 60 -8.34 7.82 5.55
C VAL A 60 -7.11 8.20 4.73
N PHE A 61 -5.95 8.21 5.36
CA PHE A 61 -4.67 8.29 4.65
C PHE A 61 -4.28 6.89 4.18
N LEU A 62 -4.26 6.67 2.88
CA LEU A 62 -3.88 5.43 2.23
C LEU A 62 -2.52 5.61 1.53
N GLY A 63 -1.62 4.65 1.68
CA GLY A 63 -0.37 4.65 0.94
C GLY A 63 0.56 3.57 1.43
N ASN A 64 1.85 3.89 1.55
CA ASN A 64 2.90 2.93 1.90
C ASN A 64 3.79 3.42 3.06
N SER A 65 5.02 2.93 3.12
CA SER A 65 5.98 3.32 4.16
C SER A 65 6.20 4.83 4.24
N LEU A 66 6.00 5.58 3.15
CA LEU A 66 6.03 7.04 3.16
C LEU A 66 4.85 7.64 3.93
N THR A 67 3.65 7.08 3.81
CA THR A 67 2.51 7.47 4.65
C THR A 67 2.80 7.18 6.12
N ARG A 68 3.38 6.01 6.41
CA ARG A 68 3.76 5.61 7.77
C ARG A 68 4.75 6.60 8.39
N THR A 69 5.80 6.96 7.68
CA THR A 69 6.88 7.82 8.21
C THR A 69 6.60 9.30 8.09
N SER A 70 5.85 9.75 7.07
CA SER A 70 5.68 11.18 6.75
C SER A 70 4.40 11.78 7.34
N ILE A 71 3.33 11.00 7.46
CA ILE A 71 2.03 11.51 7.93
C ILE A 71 1.90 11.28 9.43
N ARG A 72 1.73 12.37 10.19
CA ARG A 72 1.41 12.41 11.62
C ARG A 72 0.05 13.10 11.75
N THR A 73 -0.98 12.32 12.05
CA THR A 73 -2.37 12.83 12.12
C THR A 73 -2.51 13.85 13.24
N GLU A 74 -1.80 13.65 14.34
CA GLU A 74 -1.76 14.56 15.49
C GLU A 74 -1.24 15.95 15.08
N ALA A 75 -0.23 15.99 14.21
CA ALA A 75 0.31 17.25 13.68
C ALA A 75 -0.64 17.93 12.67
N ILE A 76 -1.52 17.17 11.99
CA ILE A 76 -2.59 17.74 11.16
C ILE A 76 -3.69 18.32 12.05
N GLU A 77 -4.04 17.63 13.14
CA GLU A 77 -5.05 18.08 14.11
C GLU A 77 -4.66 19.41 14.75
N GLU A 78 -3.37 19.63 15.05
CA GLU A 78 -2.86 20.90 15.58
C GLU A 78 -3.21 22.13 14.71
N VAL A 79 -3.36 21.95 13.39
CA VAL A 79 -3.67 23.03 12.46
C VAL A 79 -5.13 23.08 12.06
N TRP A 80 -5.96 22.10 12.47
CA TRP A 80 -7.39 22.04 12.13
C TRP A 80 -8.24 22.36 13.37
N PRO A 81 -8.97 23.49 13.40
CA PRO A 81 -9.79 23.88 14.56
C PRO A 81 -10.85 22.85 14.97
N ALA A 82 -11.34 22.07 14.00
CA ALA A 82 -12.27 20.95 14.22
C ALA A 82 -11.84 19.77 13.32
N ALA A 83 -10.79 19.08 13.75
CA ALA A 83 -10.22 17.99 12.99
C ALA A 83 -11.21 16.80 12.84
N PRO A 84 -11.36 16.23 11.63
CA PRO A 84 -12.11 15.01 11.42
C PRO A 84 -11.41 13.84 12.11
N SER A 85 -12.15 12.74 12.23
CA SER A 85 -11.54 11.46 12.54
C SER A 85 -10.56 11.07 11.43
N MET A 86 -9.30 10.86 11.79
CA MET A 86 -8.24 10.50 10.85
C MET A 86 -7.63 9.15 11.18
N VAL A 87 -7.48 8.29 10.17
CA VAL A 87 -6.76 7.03 10.30
C VAL A 87 -5.75 6.84 9.16
N ARG A 88 -4.75 5.98 9.40
CA ARG A 88 -3.70 5.69 8.42
C ARG A 88 -3.69 4.19 8.07
N ILE A 89 -3.72 3.89 6.78
CA ILE A 89 -3.55 2.56 6.20
C ILE A 89 -2.33 2.62 5.29
N HIS A 90 -1.24 1.99 5.71
CA HIS A 90 0.06 2.15 5.06
C HIS A 90 0.82 0.82 4.92
N PRO A 91 0.28 -0.16 4.18
CA PRO A 91 1.06 -1.35 3.86
C PRO A 91 2.36 -0.95 3.15
N ASP A 92 3.51 -1.32 3.70
CA ASP A 92 4.82 -0.89 3.21
C ASP A 92 5.07 -1.45 1.80
N ASP A 93 5.84 -0.70 0.99
CA ASP A 93 6.23 -1.14 -0.36
C ASP A 93 5.03 -1.53 -1.25
N THR A 94 4.03 -0.66 -1.27
CA THR A 94 2.81 -0.83 -2.07
C THR A 94 2.64 0.27 -3.11
N THR A 95 1.89 -0.08 -4.14
CA THR A 95 1.56 0.75 -5.30
C THR A 95 0.04 0.87 -5.47
N LEU A 96 -0.40 1.59 -6.50
CA LEU A 96 -1.83 1.80 -6.78
C LEU A 96 -2.65 0.51 -6.87
N LEU A 97 -2.09 -0.58 -7.41
CA LEU A 97 -2.84 -1.83 -7.53
C LEU A 97 -3.15 -2.43 -6.15
N ASP A 98 -2.19 -2.39 -5.23
CA ASP A 98 -2.39 -2.86 -3.86
C ASP A 98 -3.43 -1.99 -3.14
N TRP A 99 -3.37 -0.68 -3.36
CA TRP A 99 -4.32 0.28 -2.80
C TRP A 99 -5.73 0.09 -3.35
N TYR A 100 -5.85 -0.24 -4.64
CA TYR A 100 -7.12 -0.59 -5.27
C TYR A 100 -7.78 -1.79 -4.58
N TYR A 101 -7.06 -2.89 -4.40
CA TYR A 101 -7.62 -4.06 -3.72
C TYR A 101 -7.76 -3.87 -2.22
N THR A 102 -6.92 -3.05 -1.59
CA THR A 102 -7.12 -2.61 -0.19
C THR A 102 -8.43 -1.84 -0.06
N TYR A 103 -8.73 -0.94 -1.00
CA TYR A 103 -9.99 -0.24 -1.06
C TYR A 103 -11.15 -1.23 -1.24
N GLN A 104 -11.14 -2.03 -2.31
CA GLN A 104 -12.22 -2.99 -2.60
C GLN A 104 -12.53 -3.93 -1.43
N ARG A 105 -11.47 -4.41 -0.77
CA ARG A 105 -11.60 -5.37 0.33
C ARG A 105 -12.12 -4.74 1.61
N TYR A 106 -11.63 -3.56 1.95
CA TYR A 106 -11.81 -3.00 3.28
C TYR A 106 -12.63 -1.70 3.27
N LEU A 107 -12.18 -0.66 2.55
CA LEU A 107 -12.82 0.67 2.57
C LEU A 107 -14.13 0.71 1.78
N GLY A 108 -14.17 0.05 0.63
CA GLY A 108 -15.33 -0.11 -0.24
C GLY A 108 -16.47 -0.93 0.38
N LYS A 109 -16.31 -1.40 1.62
CA LYS A 109 -17.36 -2.06 2.42
C LYS A 109 -17.58 -1.42 3.79
N ALA A 110 -16.74 -0.45 4.18
CA ALA A 110 -16.78 0.18 5.49
C ALA A 110 -18.10 0.94 5.72
N LYS A 111 -18.55 0.95 6.99
CA LYS A 111 -19.71 1.72 7.47
C LYS A 111 -19.40 2.24 8.88
N PRO A 112 -19.23 3.56 9.08
CA PRO A 112 -19.43 4.63 8.11
C PRO A 112 -18.34 4.64 7.03
N ARG A 113 -18.70 5.22 5.89
CA ARG A 113 -17.80 5.36 4.75
C ARG A 113 -16.81 6.51 5.00
N PRO A 114 -15.58 6.45 4.45
CA PRO A 114 -14.69 7.60 4.47
C PRO A 114 -15.30 8.76 3.66
N ASN A 115 -15.25 9.97 4.20
CA ASN A 115 -15.60 11.18 3.44
C ASN A 115 -14.51 11.54 2.44
N LEU A 116 -13.25 11.30 2.83
CA LEU A 116 -12.08 11.58 2.03
C LEU A 116 -11.06 10.45 2.19
N ILE A 117 -10.54 9.97 1.07
CA ILE A 117 -9.39 9.07 1.00
C ILE A 117 -8.23 9.89 0.47
N VAL A 118 -7.17 10.02 1.26
CA VAL A 118 -5.94 10.73 0.90
C VAL A 118 -4.90 9.70 0.50
N VAL A 119 -4.65 9.57 -0.81
CA VAL A 119 -3.64 8.65 -1.35
C VAL A 119 -2.30 9.37 -1.47
N SER A 120 -1.36 8.98 -0.62
CA SER A 120 0.01 9.51 -0.64
C SER A 120 0.89 8.69 -1.57
N PHE A 121 1.55 9.34 -2.52
CA PHE A 121 2.38 8.66 -3.52
C PHE A 121 3.67 9.42 -3.80
N VAL A 122 4.61 8.72 -4.44
CA VAL A 122 5.78 9.34 -5.08
C VAL A 122 6.00 8.78 -6.47
N ARG A 123 6.61 9.59 -7.34
CA ARG A 123 7.04 9.18 -8.69
C ARG A 123 5.92 8.47 -9.45
N SER A 124 6.21 7.30 -10.03
CA SER A 124 5.35 6.51 -10.90
C SER A 124 4.47 5.48 -10.17
N GLN A 125 4.30 5.59 -8.84
CA GLN A 125 3.50 4.61 -8.06
C GLN A 125 2.03 4.50 -8.48
N LEU A 126 1.54 5.48 -9.25
CA LEU A 126 0.20 5.52 -9.83
C LEU A 126 0.14 5.02 -11.29
N ASP A 127 1.29 4.71 -11.90
CA ASP A 127 1.39 4.26 -13.28
C ASP A 127 1.12 2.75 -13.38
N ASP A 128 0.67 2.28 -14.54
CA ASP A 128 0.42 0.84 -14.77
C ASP A 128 1.71 0.01 -14.89
N ASN A 129 2.85 0.67 -15.07
CA ASN A 129 4.16 0.03 -15.29
C ASN A 129 4.86 -0.43 -14.00
N GLN A 130 4.20 -0.31 -12.84
CA GLN A 130 4.75 -0.80 -11.58
C GLN A 130 4.86 -2.33 -11.58
N GLU A 131 5.90 -2.83 -10.91
CA GLU A 131 6.08 -4.26 -10.70
C GLU A 131 4.88 -4.87 -9.97
N LEU A 132 4.48 -6.05 -10.41
CA LEU A 132 3.35 -6.78 -9.85
C LEU A 132 3.85 -7.76 -8.79
N HIS A 133 3.59 -7.48 -7.52
CA HIS A 133 3.85 -8.42 -6.42
C HIS A 133 2.67 -9.39 -6.26
N VAL A 134 2.65 -10.41 -7.12
CA VAL A 134 1.57 -11.39 -7.26
C VAL A 134 1.26 -12.12 -5.95
N ASP A 135 2.29 -12.51 -5.21
CA ASP A 135 2.21 -13.17 -3.93
C ASP A 135 1.47 -12.32 -2.88
N ARG A 136 1.79 -11.02 -2.79
CA ARG A 136 1.15 -10.07 -1.88
C ARG A 136 -0.30 -9.81 -2.29
N LEU A 137 -0.55 -9.71 -3.59
CA LEU A 137 -1.89 -9.53 -4.14
C LEU A 137 -2.80 -10.71 -3.77
N GLY A 138 -2.30 -11.94 -3.95
CA GLY A 138 -3.01 -13.18 -3.62
C GLY A 138 -3.20 -13.38 -2.10
N SER A 139 -2.28 -12.95 -1.26
CA SER A 139 -2.31 -13.25 0.18
C SER A 139 -2.97 -12.19 1.06
N HIS A 140 -2.71 -10.90 0.79
CA HIS A 140 -3.02 -9.81 1.71
C HIS A 140 -4.08 -8.84 1.17
N PHE A 141 -4.12 -8.65 -0.16
CA PHE A 141 -4.99 -7.66 -0.79
C PHE A 141 -6.18 -8.32 -1.48
N ALA A 142 -6.07 -8.70 -2.75
CA ALA A 142 -7.16 -9.30 -3.51
C ALA A 142 -7.65 -10.63 -2.88
N GLY A 143 -6.75 -11.60 -2.73
CA GLY A 143 -7.13 -12.95 -2.31
C GLY A 143 -8.18 -13.61 -3.19
N PHE A 144 -8.69 -14.77 -2.75
CA PHE A 144 -9.67 -15.54 -3.50
C PHE A 144 -10.96 -14.75 -3.78
N GLN A 145 -11.31 -13.80 -2.90
CA GLN A 145 -12.51 -12.98 -3.05
C GLN A 145 -12.51 -12.16 -4.34
N PHE A 146 -11.33 -11.72 -4.80
CA PHE A 146 -11.17 -10.89 -5.99
C PHE A 146 -10.33 -11.59 -7.07
N ALA A 147 -10.17 -12.92 -7.00
CA ALA A 147 -9.34 -13.67 -7.94
C ALA A 147 -9.81 -13.51 -9.39
N CYS A 148 -11.13 -13.57 -9.65
CA CYS A 148 -11.67 -13.42 -11.00
C CYS A 148 -11.30 -12.07 -11.61
N GLU A 149 -11.51 -10.99 -10.85
CA GLU A 149 -11.17 -9.63 -11.28
C GLU A 149 -9.65 -9.46 -11.47
N ALA A 150 -8.85 -9.96 -10.54
CA ALA A 150 -7.40 -9.93 -10.63
C ALA A 150 -6.92 -10.67 -11.88
N PHE A 151 -7.47 -11.84 -12.19
CA PHE A 151 -7.06 -12.65 -13.34
C PHE A 151 -7.50 -12.05 -14.67
N GLU A 152 -8.63 -11.35 -14.70
CA GLU A 152 -9.14 -10.68 -15.89
C GLU A 152 -8.27 -9.47 -16.26
N HIS A 153 -7.91 -8.64 -15.27
CA HIS A 153 -7.32 -7.33 -15.56
C HIS A 153 -5.82 -7.25 -15.28
N ASP A 154 -5.33 -7.90 -14.22
CA ASP A 154 -4.03 -7.59 -13.62
C ASP A 154 -3.02 -8.75 -13.70
N VAL A 155 -3.45 -9.98 -13.43
CA VAL A 155 -2.63 -11.20 -13.35
C VAL A 155 -2.94 -12.08 -14.57
N ARG A 156 -2.29 -11.76 -15.69
CA ARG A 156 -2.62 -12.34 -17.00
C ARG A 156 -1.89 -13.66 -17.28
N GLU A 157 -0.68 -13.81 -16.74
CA GLU A 157 0.14 -14.99 -17.00
C GLU A 157 -0.29 -16.19 -16.16
N THR A 158 -0.16 -17.39 -16.73
CA THR A 158 -0.58 -18.63 -16.03
C THR A 158 0.29 -18.89 -14.79
N GLY A 159 1.59 -18.62 -14.88
CA GLY A 159 2.52 -18.75 -13.75
C GLY A 159 2.09 -17.87 -12.58
N ASP A 160 1.83 -16.59 -12.85
CA ASP A 160 1.37 -15.63 -11.85
C ASP A 160 0.02 -16.02 -11.25
N ARG A 161 -0.92 -16.55 -12.05
CA ARG A 161 -2.20 -17.03 -11.51
C ARG A 161 -2.02 -18.19 -10.54
N ILE A 162 -1.11 -19.12 -10.83
CA ILE A 162 -0.78 -20.21 -9.89
C ILE A 162 -0.13 -19.64 -8.63
N GLU A 163 0.83 -18.72 -8.78
CA GLU A 163 1.49 -18.05 -7.66
C GLU A 163 0.48 -17.31 -6.77
N PHE A 164 -0.45 -16.57 -7.36
CA PHE A 164 -1.53 -15.87 -6.68
C PHE A 164 -2.37 -16.84 -5.83
N MET A 165 -2.80 -17.96 -6.44
CA MET A 165 -3.62 -18.96 -5.74
C MET A 165 -2.84 -19.62 -4.60
N LEU A 166 -1.56 -19.94 -4.82
CA LEU A 166 -0.70 -20.53 -3.80
C LEU A 166 -0.45 -19.55 -2.65
N ALA A 167 -0.20 -18.28 -2.93
CA ALA A 167 -0.01 -17.27 -1.90
C ALA A 167 -1.32 -16.96 -1.14
N GLY A 168 -2.47 -17.04 -1.81
CA GLY A 168 -3.78 -16.95 -1.16
C GLY A 168 -4.10 -18.13 -0.25
N ALA A 169 -3.60 -19.33 -0.56
CA ALA A 169 -3.83 -20.54 0.22
C ALA A 169 -2.81 -20.75 1.36
N PHE A 170 -1.53 -20.46 1.10
CA PHE A 170 -0.41 -20.85 1.96
C PHE A 170 0.39 -19.64 2.43
N ARG A 171 0.44 -19.44 3.75
CA ARG A 171 1.22 -18.37 4.38
C ARG A 171 2.72 -18.53 4.19
N ALA A 172 3.20 -19.76 4.08
CA ALA A 172 4.60 -20.04 3.75
C ALA A 172 4.99 -19.46 2.39
N MET A 173 4.10 -19.52 1.39
CA MET A 173 4.34 -18.93 0.07
C MET A 173 4.21 -17.41 0.13
N ALA A 174 3.16 -16.89 0.77
CA ALA A 174 2.94 -15.45 0.94
C ALA A 174 4.08 -14.71 1.66
N ASN A 175 4.81 -15.42 2.53
CA ASN A 175 5.90 -14.85 3.31
C ASN A 175 7.27 -15.40 2.90
N ARG A 176 7.39 -16.05 1.74
CA ARG A 176 8.63 -16.71 1.30
C ARG A 176 9.84 -15.78 1.36
N GLU A 177 9.69 -14.54 0.89
CA GLU A 177 10.76 -13.54 0.87
C GLU A 177 11.13 -13.08 2.28
N ARG A 178 10.12 -12.88 3.15
CA ARG A 178 10.35 -12.48 4.55
C ARG A 178 11.04 -13.59 5.34
N VAL A 179 10.65 -14.83 5.11
CA VAL A 179 11.28 -16.01 5.72
C VAL A 179 12.71 -16.16 5.22
N GLN A 180 12.93 -16.08 3.91
CA GLN A 180 14.25 -16.11 3.31
C GLN A 180 15.13 -14.99 3.87
N TYR A 181 14.62 -13.76 3.94
CA TYR A 181 15.33 -12.63 4.51
C TYR A 181 15.71 -12.87 5.97
N ARG A 182 14.84 -13.46 6.80
CA ARG A 182 15.18 -13.77 8.20
C ARG A 182 16.26 -14.82 8.34
N ILE A 183 16.20 -15.88 7.53
CA ILE A 183 17.22 -16.92 7.51
C ILE A 183 18.56 -16.31 7.09
N LEU A 184 18.56 -15.49 6.03
CA LEU A 184 19.77 -14.82 5.55
C LEU A 184 20.28 -13.76 6.52
N ALA A 185 19.38 -13.06 7.23
CA ALA A 185 19.73 -12.08 8.25
C ALA A 185 20.39 -12.68 9.50
N SER A 186 20.32 -14.01 9.68
CA SER A 186 21.13 -14.73 10.67
C SER A 186 22.59 -14.92 10.23
N VAL A 187 22.91 -14.70 8.95
CA VAL A 187 24.29 -14.71 8.45
C VAL A 187 24.97 -13.37 8.79
N PRO A 188 26.12 -13.39 9.48
CA PRO A 188 26.84 -12.16 9.83
C PRO A 188 27.17 -11.32 8.58
N GLY A 189 26.92 -10.01 8.66
CA GLY A 189 27.18 -9.06 7.57
C GLY A 189 26.13 -8.99 6.46
N TYR A 190 25.12 -9.88 6.46
CA TYR A 190 24.11 -9.90 5.41
C TYR A 190 23.20 -8.67 5.43
N LYS A 191 22.82 -8.17 6.61
CA LYS A 191 21.94 -7.00 6.73
C LYS A 191 22.60 -5.75 6.16
N GLU A 192 23.88 -5.56 6.45
CA GLU A 192 24.68 -4.44 5.97
C GLU A 192 24.82 -4.49 4.46
N LEU A 193 25.09 -5.68 3.91
CA LEU A 193 25.17 -5.92 2.47
C LEU A 193 23.82 -5.69 1.78
N ALA A 194 22.73 -6.28 2.28
CA ALA A 194 21.39 -6.11 1.73
C ALA A 194 20.97 -4.64 1.72
N ASN A 195 21.22 -3.91 2.80
CA ASN A 195 20.96 -2.47 2.87
C ASN A 195 21.81 -1.68 1.87
N ALA A 196 23.09 -2.04 1.68
CA ALA A 196 23.95 -1.39 0.69
C ALA A 196 23.49 -1.65 -0.75
N VAL A 197 23.09 -2.89 -1.07
CA VAL A 197 22.57 -3.27 -2.38
C VAL A 197 21.24 -2.58 -2.66
N ASN A 198 20.29 -2.59 -1.72
CA ASN A 198 18.99 -1.94 -1.87
C ASN A 198 19.12 -0.43 -2.09
N ARG A 199 20.07 0.24 -1.41
CA ARG A 199 20.40 1.65 -1.69
C ARG A 199 20.89 1.85 -3.13
N GLY A 200 21.69 0.93 -3.66
CA GLY A 200 22.18 0.98 -5.04
C GLY A 200 21.09 0.72 -6.10
N VAL A 201 20.17 -0.21 -5.83
CA VAL A 201 19.06 -0.58 -6.73
C VAL A 201 18.02 0.54 -6.82
N ARG A 202 17.62 1.15 -5.70
CA ARG A 202 16.67 2.29 -5.68
C ARG A 202 17.14 3.52 -6.46
N VAL A 203 18.46 3.71 -6.58
CA VAL A 203 19.06 4.77 -7.42
C VAL A 203 18.96 4.43 -8.91
N LYS A 204 18.99 3.14 -9.28
CA LYS A 204 18.84 2.66 -10.66
C LYS A 204 17.37 2.58 -11.12
N GLU A 205 16.45 2.15 -10.26
CA GLU A 205 15.01 2.11 -10.58
C GLU A 205 14.44 3.50 -10.89
N GLY A 206 14.91 4.53 -10.18
CA GLY A 206 14.59 5.92 -10.52
C GLY A 206 15.04 6.36 -11.93
N LYS A 207 15.98 5.65 -12.56
CA LYS A 207 16.43 5.88 -13.95
C LYS A 207 15.73 4.99 -14.97
N LEU A 208 15.23 3.82 -14.57
CA LEU A 208 14.57 2.85 -15.46
C LEU A 208 13.07 3.13 -15.61
N ALA A 209 12.41 3.63 -14.56
CA ALA A 209 11.02 4.09 -14.63
C ALA A 209 10.81 5.23 -15.64
N SER A 210 11.88 5.87 -16.11
CA SER A 210 11.86 6.92 -17.14
C SER A 210 11.87 6.38 -18.57
N GLN A 211 11.95 5.06 -18.78
CA GLN A 211 12.17 4.45 -20.12
C GLN A 211 10.99 3.63 -20.64
N SER A 212 9.92 3.47 -19.86
CA SER A 212 8.70 2.79 -20.31
C SER A 212 7.76 3.81 -20.98
N GLY A 213 7.03 3.37 -22.01
CA GLY A 213 6.11 4.23 -22.76
C GLY A 213 5.06 4.93 -21.89
N VAL A 214 4.36 5.91 -22.47
CA VAL A 214 3.34 6.72 -21.78
C VAL A 214 2.34 5.81 -21.05
N PRO A 215 2.21 5.92 -19.70
CA PRO A 215 1.31 5.07 -18.93
C PRO A 215 -0.15 5.25 -19.35
N SER A 216 -0.93 4.17 -19.35
CA SER A 216 -2.37 4.25 -19.70
C SER A 216 -3.28 4.68 -18.55
N TYR A 217 -2.76 4.70 -17.32
CA TYR A 217 -3.50 4.97 -16.08
C TYR A 217 -4.78 4.12 -15.89
N THR A 218 -4.83 2.93 -16.50
CA THR A 218 -6.03 2.07 -16.48
C THR A 218 -6.38 1.65 -15.06
N ARG A 219 -5.40 1.30 -14.22
CA ARG A 219 -5.62 0.95 -12.80
C ARG A 219 -6.11 2.14 -11.99
N LEU A 220 -5.67 3.35 -12.33
CA LEU A 220 -6.09 4.59 -11.67
C LEU A 220 -7.56 4.89 -11.97
N HIS A 221 -7.96 4.80 -13.24
CA HIS A 221 -9.36 4.97 -13.62
C HIS A 221 -10.26 3.93 -12.95
N ARG A 222 -9.83 2.67 -12.84
CA ARG A 222 -10.57 1.63 -12.09
C ARG A 222 -10.74 1.99 -10.61
N PHE A 223 -9.67 2.44 -9.96
CA PHE A 223 -9.72 2.86 -8.56
C PHE A 223 -10.66 4.06 -8.34
N LEU A 224 -10.55 5.08 -9.17
CA LEU A 224 -11.41 6.27 -9.08
C LEU A 224 -12.88 5.96 -9.41
N ALA A 225 -13.14 5.08 -10.38
CA ALA A 225 -14.49 4.62 -10.68
C ALA A 225 -15.09 3.86 -9.48
N ALA A 226 -14.33 2.97 -8.84
CA ALA A 226 -14.78 2.24 -7.66
C ALA A 226 -15.09 3.17 -6.47
N ALA A 227 -14.22 4.15 -6.20
CA ALA A 227 -14.44 5.17 -5.18
C ALA A 227 -15.66 6.06 -5.48
N GLY A 228 -15.74 6.55 -6.73
CA GLY A 228 -16.82 7.40 -7.20
C GLY A 228 -18.19 6.73 -7.17
N ALA A 229 -18.28 5.44 -7.49
CA ALA A 229 -19.53 4.67 -7.42
C ALA A 229 -20.14 4.62 -6.01
N ARG A 230 -19.32 4.79 -4.97
CA ARG A 230 -19.76 4.88 -3.56
C ARG A 230 -19.86 6.32 -3.05
N GLY A 231 -19.53 7.29 -3.88
CA GLY A 231 -19.46 8.71 -3.52
C GLY A 231 -18.30 9.06 -2.61
N ASP A 232 -17.28 8.20 -2.52
CA ASP A 232 -16.06 8.47 -1.76
C ASP A 232 -15.19 9.45 -2.56
N ARG A 233 -14.67 10.49 -1.90
CA ARG A 233 -13.79 11.47 -2.54
C ARG A 233 -12.34 11.05 -2.39
N VAL A 234 -11.55 11.19 -3.44
CA VAL A 234 -10.13 10.83 -3.44
C VAL A 234 -9.28 12.07 -3.67
N LEU A 235 -8.31 12.28 -2.78
CA LEU A 235 -7.27 13.29 -2.90
C LEU A 235 -5.92 12.58 -3.04
N PHE A 236 -5.17 12.87 -4.09
CA PHE A 236 -3.79 12.43 -4.22
C PHE A 236 -2.85 13.48 -3.64
N VAL A 237 -1.80 13.01 -2.96
CA VAL A 237 -0.76 13.86 -2.39
C VAL A 237 0.60 13.38 -2.85
N ALA A 238 1.28 14.20 -3.64
CA ALA A 238 2.66 13.94 -4.05
C ALA A 238 3.59 14.29 -2.88
N ILE A 239 4.15 13.27 -2.22
CA ILE A 239 5.06 13.44 -1.06
C ILE A 239 6.44 13.89 -1.56
N PRO A 240 7.13 14.81 -0.86
CA PRO A 240 8.49 15.23 -1.20
C PRO A 240 9.51 14.10 -1.02
N LEU A 241 10.49 14.07 -1.91
CA LEU A 241 11.68 13.22 -1.82
C LEU A 241 12.95 14.11 -1.72
N PRO A 242 14.10 13.57 -1.27
CA PRO A 242 15.33 14.37 -1.16
C PRO A 242 15.81 14.92 -2.51
N ARG A 243 15.39 14.29 -3.61
CA ARG A 243 15.46 14.84 -4.96
C ARG A 243 14.04 15.01 -5.46
N PRO A 244 13.61 16.24 -5.79
CA PRO A 244 12.30 16.48 -6.38
C PRO A 244 12.10 15.65 -7.65
N TYR A 245 10.86 15.29 -7.91
CA TYR A 245 10.42 14.61 -9.13
C TYR A 245 9.28 15.40 -9.76
N LYS A 246 9.11 15.29 -11.07
CA LYS A 246 7.99 15.94 -11.74
C LYS A 246 6.78 15.03 -11.68
N VAL A 247 5.63 15.53 -11.24
CA VAL A 247 4.34 14.88 -11.48
C VAL A 247 3.97 15.10 -12.94
N ALA A 248 3.83 14.02 -13.71
CA ALA A 248 3.50 14.05 -15.14
C ALA A 248 2.16 14.80 -15.38
N GLY A 249 2.04 15.48 -16.53
CA GLY A 249 0.81 16.21 -16.86
C GLY A 249 -0.36 15.25 -17.08
N GLU A 250 -0.08 14.16 -17.77
CA GLU A 250 -1.00 13.06 -18.09
C GLU A 250 -1.58 12.42 -16.82
N LEU A 251 -0.78 12.28 -15.76
CA LEU A 251 -1.25 11.82 -14.47
C LEU A 251 -2.21 12.82 -13.81
N ARG A 252 -1.90 14.14 -13.91
CA ARG A 252 -2.79 15.19 -13.37
C ARG A 252 -4.13 15.17 -14.08
N ASP A 253 -4.10 15.03 -15.41
CA ASP A 253 -5.28 14.96 -16.26
C ASP A 253 -6.11 13.72 -15.90
N ALA A 254 -5.48 12.53 -15.80
CA ALA A 254 -6.17 11.29 -15.42
C ALA A 254 -6.82 11.36 -14.02
N ILE A 255 -6.17 11.99 -13.04
CA ILE A 255 -6.73 12.23 -11.70
C ILE A 255 -7.96 13.14 -11.79
N GLN A 256 -7.86 14.24 -12.54
CA GLN A 256 -8.92 15.22 -12.66
C GLN A 256 -10.13 14.66 -13.42
N GLU A 257 -9.90 13.93 -14.52
CA GLU A 257 -10.94 13.24 -15.30
C GLU A 257 -11.69 12.21 -14.46
N GLY A 258 -11.00 11.52 -13.55
CA GLY A 258 -11.61 10.60 -12.59
C GLY A 258 -12.35 11.27 -11.43
N GLY A 259 -12.48 12.60 -11.43
CA GLY A 259 -13.23 13.36 -10.42
C GLY A 259 -12.51 13.49 -9.07
N ALA A 260 -11.19 13.29 -9.05
CA ALA A 260 -10.33 13.45 -7.88
C ALA A 260 -9.53 14.76 -7.95
N ASN A 261 -8.77 15.05 -6.89
CA ASN A 261 -7.88 16.20 -6.83
C ASN A 261 -6.45 15.77 -6.48
N LEU A 262 -5.48 16.63 -6.80
CA LEU A 262 -4.06 16.42 -6.49
C LEU A 262 -3.50 17.66 -5.79
N ILE A 263 -2.83 17.44 -4.65
CA ILE A 263 -1.94 18.42 -4.04
C ILE A 263 -0.49 17.96 -4.24
N ASP A 264 0.32 18.82 -4.86
CA ASP A 264 1.76 18.61 -4.99
C ASP A 264 2.47 19.27 -3.80
N MET A 265 2.93 18.47 -2.85
CA MET A 265 3.59 18.99 -1.64
C MET A 265 5.10 19.20 -1.82
N GLN A 266 5.62 19.02 -3.03
CA GLN A 266 7.03 19.24 -3.30
C GLN A 266 7.38 20.72 -3.17
N GLY A 267 8.31 21.02 -2.26
CA GLY A 267 8.79 22.39 -2.01
C GLY A 267 7.84 23.27 -1.19
N VAL A 268 6.70 22.74 -0.73
CA VAL A 268 5.77 23.48 0.15
C VAL A 268 6.35 23.68 1.54
N GLU A 269 6.89 22.61 2.15
CA GLU A 269 7.70 22.68 3.36
C GLU A 269 9.19 22.70 2.95
N PRO A 270 10.01 23.64 3.47
CA PRO A 270 11.44 23.67 3.18
C PRO A 270 12.16 22.48 3.84
N LEU A 271 12.25 21.39 3.08
CA LEU A 271 12.94 20.15 3.48
C LEU A 271 14.32 20.07 2.82
N THR A 272 15.30 19.61 3.57
CA THR A 272 16.68 19.40 3.12
C THR A 272 17.01 17.91 3.06
N ARG A 273 18.19 17.55 2.53
CA ARG A 273 18.62 16.13 2.53
C ARG A 273 18.76 15.53 3.94
N GLN A 274 19.01 16.36 4.96
CA GLN A 274 19.14 15.88 6.35
C GLN A 274 17.79 15.41 6.91
N ASP A 275 16.69 15.91 6.36
CA ASP A 275 15.34 15.48 6.72
C ASP A 275 15.02 14.07 6.21
N PHE A 276 15.92 13.46 5.43
CA PHE A 276 15.78 12.12 4.89
C PHE A 276 16.97 11.23 5.30
N PRO A 277 16.99 10.69 6.53
CA PRO A 277 18.16 10.01 7.09
C PRO A 277 18.63 8.78 6.28
N ASP A 278 17.71 8.10 5.60
CA ASP A 278 18.01 6.97 4.72
C ASP A 278 18.00 7.34 3.23
N GLY A 279 17.88 8.63 2.91
CA GLY A 279 17.75 9.14 1.56
C GLY A 279 16.40 8.88 0.91
N TYR A 280 15.36 8.53 1.68
CA TYR A 280 14.03 8.25 1.14
C TYR A 280 12.87 8.66 2.06
N HIS A 281 12.88 8.26 3.33
CA HIS A 281 11.81 8.54 4.29
C HIS A 281 12.10 9.81 5.10
N LEU A 282 11.05 10.58 5.44
CA LEU A 282 11.20 11.70 6.37
C LEU A 282 11.65 11.23 7.75
N SER A 283 12.47 12.05 8.41
CA SER A 283 12.84 11.91 9.81
C SER A 283 11.65 12.16 10.74
N GLU A 284 11.75 11.68 11.97
CA GLU A 284 10.75 11.97 13.01
C GLU A 284 10.59 13.46 13.32
N GLU A 285 11.61 14.28 13.03
CA GLU A 285 11.56 15.73 13.20
C GLU A 285 10.89 16.43 12.00
N ALA A 286 11.14 15.94 10.78
CA ALA A 286 10.59 16.52 9.57
C ALA A 286 9.12 16.13 9.34
N ALA A 287 8.72 14.92 9.74
CA ALA A 287 7.37 14.41 9.50
C ALA A 287 6.24 15.27 10.13
N PRO A 288 6.34 15.76 11.39
CA PRO A 288 5.35 16.69 11.95
C PRO A 288 5.30 18.03 11.20
N ARG A 289 6.44 18.57 10.74
CA ARG A 289 6.48 19.83 9.97
C ARG A 289 5.77 19.66 8.63
N PHE A 290 6.11 18.61 7.90
CA PHE A 290 5.43 18.23 6.65
C PHE A 290 3.93 18.02 6.87
N SER A 291 3.54 17.32 7.93
CA SER A 291 2.15 17.04 8.26
C SER A 291 1.35 18.32 8.55
N ARG A 292 1.92 19.28 9.31
CA ARG A 292 1.30 20.60 9.50
C ARG A 292 1.14 21.37 8.20
N ALA A 293 2.14 21.32 7.31
CA ALA A 293 2.05 21.95 6.00
C ALA A 293 0.96 21.30 5.13
N LEU A 294 0.88 19.97 5.11
CA LEU A 294 -0.17 19.23 4.41
C LEU A 294 -1.55 19.56 4.98
N GLY A 295 -1.67 19.61 6.32
CA GLY A 295 -2.91 19.99 6.99
C GLY A 295 -3.41 21.35 6.54
N ARG A 296 -2.54 22.36 6.48
CA ARG A 296 -2.89 23.70 5.95
C ARG A 296 -3.31 23.65 4.48
N ALA A 297 -2.53 22.99 3.62
CA ALA A 297 -2.86 22.84 2.21
C ALA A 297 -4.22 22.15 1.98
N MET A 298 -4.54 21.14 2.80
CA MET A 298 -5.85 20.47 2.78
C MET A 298 -6.98 21.37 3.27
N MET A 299 -6.77 22.24 4.27
CA MET A 299 -7.81 23.20 4.69
C MET A 299 -8.12 24.23 3.61
N GLU A 300 -7.09 24.70 2.92
CA GLU A 300 -7.20 25.70 1.85
C GLU A 300 -7.76 25.13 0.55
N ASN A 301 -7.84 23.79 0.43
CA ASN A 301 -8.29 23.10 -0.76
C ASN A 301 -9.82 22.94 -0.80
N GLU A 302 -10.48 23.57 -1.78
CA GLU A 302 -11.94 23.53 -1.93
C GLU A 302 -12.52 22.11 -2.09
N PHE A 303 -11.80 21.21 -2.77
CA PHE A 303 -12.23 19.82 -2.95
C PHE A 303 -12.29 19.09 -1.61
N VAL A 304 -11.29 19.29 -0.74
CA VAL A 304 -11.29 18.76 0.62
C VAL A 304 -12.45 19.34 1.44
N GLN A 305 -12.65 20.66 1.40
CA GLN A 305 -13.74 21.30 2.13
C GLN A 305 -15.13 20.82 1.66
N ALA A 306 -15.29 20.55 0.36
CA ALA A 306 -16.52 19.96 -0.17
C ALA A 306 -16.73 18.51 0.32
N ALA A 307 -15.66 17.69 0.34
CA ALA A 307 -15.71 16.31 0.82
C ALA A 307 -16.12 16.22 2.30
N LEU A 308 -15.54 17.07 3.15
CA LEU A 308 -15.79 17.06 4.59
C LEU A 308 -17.18 17.61 4.96
N ARG A 309 -17.68 18.63 4.26
CA ARG A 309 -19.04 19.15 4.48
C ARG A 309 -20.13 18.15 4.09
N GLY A 310 -19.89 17.33 3.08
CA GLY A 310 -20.84 16.31 2.60
C GLY A 310 -21.15 15.20 3.61
N GLY A 311 -20.36 15.05 4.67
CA GLY A 311 -20.56 14.08 5.75
C GLY A 311 -21.43 14.54 6.91
N ALA A 312 -21.75 15.84 7.00
CA ALA A 312 -22.41 16.44 8.17
C ALA A 312 -23.94 16.30 8.18
N LYS A 313 -24.53 15.42 7.36
CA LYS A 313 -25.97 15.12 7.42
C LYS A 313 -26.17 13.87 8.28
N HIS A 314 -26.75 14.12 9.46
CA HIS A 314 -27.16 13.16 10.49
C HIS A 314 -27.92 11.95 9.95
#